data_AF-A0A349SGA8-F1
#
_entry.id   AF-A0A349SGA8-F1
#
_cell.length_a   1.000
_cell.length_b   1.000
_cell.length_c   1.000
_cell.angle_alpha   90.00
_cell.angle_beta   90.00
_cell.angle_gamma   90.00
#
_symmetry.space_group_name_H-M   'P 1'
#
loop_
_entity.id
_entity.type
_entity.pdbx_description
1 polymer ?
#
loop_
_entity_poly.entity_id
_entity_poly.type
_entity_poly.pdbx_seq_one_letter_code
_entity_poly.pdbx_strand_id
1 'polypeptide(L)'
;MASKQLGIIADDLSGAIECAAVCRRMGHQAIVLPRIPESNQPGQAHSSVIVVVTDSRHLPAAAASHRLDAAARWLMRQGIHSFYKKTDSAARGPLAAELAALARVEPTCAVYFVPAFPRLGRTVTDGVLYIDGVPVAETAFAKDPRSPIHTSSLLTLLRQQTDVPVTQSSGKREASATLVLCDGTTDDDVRASVDTAQRDGARIAGPAGALEALLPHLDLDVSEPLESRMDRSSVLIVAGSCHPVTQAQINHAESAGACVIHLVPPCSMENHPLP
;
A
#
# COMPACT_ATOMS: atom_id res chain seq x y z
N MET A 1 0.12 19.95 22.42
CA MET A 1 0.14 20.10 20.94
C MET A 1 -0.27 18.76 20.37
N ALA A 2 -1.10 18.70 19.32
CA ALA A 2 -1.39 17.42 18.66
C ALA A 2 -0.09 16.86 18.08
N SER A 3 0.17 15.55 18.23
CA SER A 3 1.35 14.93 17.61
C SER A 3 1.21 15.00 16.09
N LYS A 4 2.33 15.23 15.39
CA LYS A 4 2.34 15.31 13.92
C LYS A 4 2.85 13.98 13.37
N GLN A 5 1.94 13.02 13.33
CA GLN A 5 2.21 11.65 12.90
C GLN A 5 1.40 11.28 11.66
N LEU A 6 1.97 10.39 10.85
CA LEU A 6 1.32 9.78 9.69
C LEU A 6 0.94 8.33 10.00
N GLY A 7 -0.32 7.98 9.77
CA GLY A 7 -0.79 6.61 9.75
C GLY A 7 -0.82 6.07 8.33
N ILE A 8 -0.04 5.03 8.04
CA ILE A 8 -0.09 4.30 6.78
C ILE A 8 -0.89 3.02 6.99
N ILE A 9 -1.92 2.80 6.19
CA ILE A 9 -2.68 1.53 6.19
C ILE A 9 -2.24 0.75 4.95
N ALA A 10 -1.66 -0.42 5.13
CA ALA A 10 -1.13 -1.25 4.04
C ALA A 10 -1.87 -2.58 3.95
N ASP A 11 -2.25 -2.98 2.74
CA ASP A 11 -2.99 -4.21 2.48
C ASP A 11 -2.14 -5.49 2.66
N ASP A 12 -0.81 -5.37 2.61
CA ASP A 12 0.14 -6.46 2.88
C ASP A 12 1.41 -5.99 3.59
N LEU A 13 2.20 -6.97 4.06
CA LEU A 13 3.46 -6.70 4.76
C LEU A 13 4.56 -6.17 3.82
N SER A 14 4.66 -6.66 2.59
CA SER A 14 5.70 -6.23 1.64
C SER A 14 5.53 -4.75 1.27
N GLY A 15 4.31 -4.32 0.98
CA GLY A 15 3.98 -2.91 0.73
C GLY A 15 4.17 -2.04 1.98
N ALA A 16 3.92 -2.57 3.17
CA ALA A 16 4.19 -1.86 4.42
C ALA A 16 5.69 -1.60 4.62
N ILE A 17 6.53 -2.62 4.38
CA ILE A 17 7.99 -2.50 4.47
C ILE A 17 8.53 -1.55 3.39
N GLU A 18 7.98 -1.60 2.17
CA GLU A 18 8.30 -0.65 1.10
C GLU A 18 8.04 0.80 1.55
N CYS A 19 6.88 1.08 2.12
CA CYS A 19 6.55 2.39 2.68
C CYS A 19 7.51 2.81 3.80
N ALA A 20 7.80 1.92 4.74
CA ALA A 20 8.73 2.21 5.83
C ALA A 20 10.15 2.52 5.31
N ALA A 21 10.61 1.81 4.27
CA ALA A 21 11.89 2.08 3.62
C ALA A 21 11.91 3.45 2.92
N VAL A 22 10.80 3.85 2.26
CA VAL A 22 10.64 5.18 1.68
C VAL A 22 10.71 6.26 2.76
N CYS A 23 9.94 6.13 3.85
CA CYS A 23 9.99 7.04 4.98
C CYS A 23 11.41 7.18 5.54
N ARG A 24 12.09 6.06 5.78
CA ARG A 24 13.45 6.04 6.33
C ARG A 24 14.47 6.72 5.43
N ARG A 25 14.37 6.51 4.11
CA ARG A 25 15.20 7.17 3.10
C ARG A 25 14.98 8.68 3.07
N MET A 26 13.77 9.13 3.36
CA MET A 26 13.39 10.54 3.43
C MET A 26 13.58 11.15 4.83
N GLY A 27 14.23 10.43 5.75
CA GLY A 27 14.57 10.95 7.08
C GLY A 27 13.49 10.78 8.15
N HIS A 28 12.38 10.10 7.86
CA HIS A 28 11.31 9.83 8.80
C HIS A 28 11.45 8.43 9.41
N GLN A 29 11.28 8.31 10.73
CA GLN A 29 11.18 6.99 11.35
C GLN A 29 9.80 6.40 11.07
N ALA A 30 9.78 5.09 10.79
CA ALA A 30 8.58 4.34 10.56
C ALA A 30 8.62 3.04 11.37
N ILE A 31 7.51 2.74 12.06
CA ILE A 31 7.29 1.45 12.72
C ILE A 31 6.25 0.70 11.92
N VAL A 32 6.54 -0.56 11.58
CA VAL A 32 5.59 -1.46 10.94
C VAL A 32 4.95 -2.36 12.00
N LEU A 33 3.63 -2.25 12.12
CA LEU A 33 2.80 -3.11 12.93
C LEU A 33 2.21 -4.21 12.03
N PRO A 34 2.63 -5.48 12.19
CA PRO A 34 2.20 -6.56 11.31
C PRO A 34 0.70 -6.91 11.46
N ARG A 35 0.05 -6.36 12.48
CA ARG A 35 -1.40 -6.44 12.72
C ARG A 35 -1.83 -5.26 13.60
N ILE A 36 -3.14 -5.00 13.63
CA ILE A 36 -3.73 -4.03 14.55
C ILE A 36 -3.54 -4.52 16.00
N PRO A 37 -2.92 -3.73 16.91
CA PRO A 37 -2.77 -4.12 18.31
C PRO A 37 -4.11 -4.24 19.05
N GLU A 38 -4.25 -5.26 19.90
CA GLU A 38 -5.45 -5.49 20.72
C GLU A 38 -5.58 -4.50 21.87
N SER A 39 -4.47 -3.95 22.36
CA SER A 39 -4.45 -2.98 23.45
C SER A 39 -4.01 -1.60 22.96
N ASN A 40 -4.57 -0.55 23.56
CA ASN A 40 -4.17 0.84 23.33
C ASN A 40 -2.88 1.20 24.10
N GLN A 41 -1.94 0.27 24.30
CA GLN A 41 -0.77 0.57 25.14
C GLN A 41 0.04 1.74 24.57
N PRO A 42 0.19 2.85 25.30
CA PRO A 42 0.79 4.09 24.80
C PRO A 42 2.30 4.03 24.46
N GLY A 43 2.93 2.85 24.52
CA GLY A 43 4.39 2.72 24.53
C GLY A 43 5.07 2.47 23.18
N GLN A 44 4.33 2.27 22.08
CA GLN A 44 4.92 1.90 20.78
C GLN A 44 5.00 3.06 19.76
N ALA A 45 4.47 4.24 20.10
CA ALA A 45 4.18 5.31 19.13
C ALA A 45 5.08 6.55 19.26
N HIS A 46 6.37 6.40 19.53
CA HIS A 46 7.35 7.50 19.40
C HIS A 46 7.91 7.65 17.97
N SER A 47 7.20 7.10 16.98
CA SER A 47 7.59 7.19 15.58
C SER A 47 6.72 8.19 14.85
N SER A 48 7.35 9.02 14.01
CA SER A 48 6.70 9.95 13.10
C SER A 48 5.72 9.29 12.13
N VAL A 49 5.97 8.02 11.81
CA VAL A 49 5.13 7.22 10.91
C VAL A 49 4.82 5.88 11.56
N ILE A 50 3.54 5.48 11.50
CA ILE A 50 3.07 4.16 11.93
C ILE A 50 2.42 3.49 10.73
N VAL A 51 2.93 2.32 10.34
CA VAL A 51 2.40 1.51 9.25
C VAL A 51 1.64 0.33 9.83
N VAL A 52 0.33 0.24 9.58
CA VAL A 52 -0.52 -0.85 10.05
C VAL A 52 -0.81 -1.78 8.87
N VAL A 53 -0.44 -3.05 9.03
CA VAL A 53 -0.74 -4.11 8.05
C VAL A 53 -2.13 -4.67 8.31
N THR A 54 -2.97 -4.66 7.29
CA THR A 54 -4.31 -5.24 7.34
C THR A 54 -4.38 -6.66 6.79
N ASP A 55 -3.35 -7.13 6.06
CA ASP A 55 -3.31 -8.46 5.43
C ASP A 55 -4.61 -8.77 4.66
N SER A 56 -5.08 -7.78 3.90
CA SER A 56 -6.42 -7.72 3.33
C SER A 56 -6.46 -7.96 1.82
N ARG A 57 -5.30 -8.00 1.14
CA ARG A 57 -5.20 -8.14 -0.32
C ARG A 57 -5.99 -9.32 -0.88
N HIS A 58 -6.02 -10.42 -0.15
CA HIS A 58 -6.64 -11.68 -0.60
C HIS A 58 -7.97 -11.96 0.10
N LEU A 59 -8.53 -10.99 0.83
CA LEU A 59 -9.80 -11.14 1.51
C LEU A 59 -10.97 -10.77 0.60
N PRO A 60 -12.17 -11.29 0.88
CA PRO A 60 -13.40 -10.74 0.33
C PRO A 60 -13.54 -9.24 0.64
N ALA A 61 -14.17 -8.50 -0.28
CA ALA A 61 -14.36 -7.06 -0.20
C ALA A 61 -14.87 -6.57 1.16
N ALA A 62 -15.90 -7.22 1.72
CA ALA A 62 -16.47 -6.85 3.02
C ALA A 62 -15.46 -7.00 4.18
N ALA A 63 -14.66 -8.07 4.18
CA ALA A 63 -13.66 -8.32 5.22
C ALA A 63 -12.49 -7.33 5.12
N ALA A 64 -12.02 -7.03 3.90
CA ALA A 64 -11.00 -6.01 3.69
C ALA A 64 -11.47 -4.60 4.11
N SER A 65 -12.71 -4.25 3.74
CA SER A 65 -13.37 -3.01 4.17
C SER A 65 -13.41 -2.88 5.70
N HIS A 66 -13.79 -3.96 6.39
CA HIS A 66 -13.80 -4.00 7.85
C HIS A 66 -12.41 -3.86 8.47
N ARG A 67 -11.38 -4.54 7.93
CA ARG A 67 -10.01 -4.41 8.43
C ARG A 67 -9.45 -2.99 8.23
N LEU A 68 -9.80 -2.33 7.12
CA LEU A 68 -9.40 -0.93 6.90
C LEU A 68 -10.06 0.01 7.90
N ASP A 69 -11.38 -0.12 8.12
CA ASP A 69 -12.11 0.68 9.12
C ASP A 69 -11.53 0.48 10.53
N ALA A 70 -11.25 -0.78 10.91
CA ALA A 70 -10.62 -1.10 12.18
C ALA A 70 -9.23 -0.46 12.34
N ALA A 71 -8.39 -0.52 11.30
CA ALA A 71 -7.06 0.09 11.30
C ALA A 71 -7.14 1.62 11.41
N ALA A 72 -8.00 2.25 10.61
CA ALA A 72 -8.18 3.71 10.62
C ALA A 72 -8.70 4.18 11.99
N ARG A 73 -9.74 3.54 12.54
CA ARG A 73 -10.25 3.86 13.88
C ARG A 73 -9.22 3.63 14.98
N TRP A 74 -8.39 2.60 14.86
CA TRP A 74 -7.30 2.37 15.81
C TRP A 74 -6.29 3.53 15.77
N LEU A 75 -5.86 3.97 14.59
CA LEU A 75 -4.98 5.12 14.42
C LEU A 75 -5.60 6.41 14.98
N MET A 76 -6.89 6.67 14.71
CA MET A 76 -7.60 7.83 15.28
C MET A 76 -7.63 7.81 16.81
N ARG A 77 -7.79 6.63 17.43
CA ARG A 77 -7.71 6.48 18.90
C ARG A 77 -6.30 6.76 19.45
N GLN A 78 -5.25 6.59 18.62
CA GLN A 78 -3.89 7.00 18.97
C GLN A 78 -3.64 8.50 18.74
N GLY A 79 -4.65 9.28 18.32
CA GLY A 79 -4.52 10.70 18.00
C GLY A 79 -3.96 10.99 16.61
N ILE A 80 -3.82 9.97 15.76
CA ILE A 80 -3.31 10.10 14.40
C ILE A 80 -4.49 10.31 13.45
N HIS A 81 -4.54 11.49 12.82
CA HIS A 81 -5.62 11.89 11.90
C HIS A 81 -5.16 12.10 10.45
N SER A 82 -3.85 12.03 10.20
CA SER A 82 -3.28 12.03 8.84
C SER A 82 -3.12 10.59 8.37
N PHE A 83 -3.78 10.24 7.27
CA PHE A 83 -3.76 8.89 6.72
C PHE A 83 -3.25 8.86 5.29
N TYR A 84 -2.48 7.80 5.01
CA TYR A 84 -2.14 7.38 3.67
C TYR A 84 -2.53 5.90 3.51
N LYS A 85 -3.26 5.58 2.44
CA LYS A 85 -3.60 4.18 2.13
C LYS A 85 -2.63 3.63 1.08
N LYS A 86 -1.77 2.71 1.51
CA LYS A 86 -0.90 1.95 0.61
C LYS A 86 -1.72 0.88 -0.13
N THR A 87 -1.56 0.85 -1.45
CA THR A 87 -2.11 -0.14 -2.36
C THR A 87 -1.01 -0.85 -3.15
N ASP A 88 -1.33 -2.01 -3.71
CA ASP A 88 -0.48 -2.69 -4.70
C ASP A 88 -0.35 -1.84 -5.99
N SER A 89 0.84 -1.79 -6.57
CA SER A 89 1.10 -1.00 -7.79
C SER A 89 0.53 -1.62 -9.06
N ALA A 90 0.15 -2.91 -9.02
CA ALA A 90 -0.63 -3.58 -10.06
C ALA A 90 -2.14 -3.60 -9.75
N ALA A 91 -2.59 -2.81 -8.77
CA ALA A 91 -3.99 -2.68 -8.35
C ALA A 91 -4.67 -3.99 -7.93
N ARG A 92 -3.91 -4.97 -7.40
CA ARG A 92 -4.46 -6.23 -6.86
C ARG A 92 -5.22 -6.02 -5.56
N GLY A 93 -6.17 -6.92 -5.34
CA GLY A 93 -6.98 -7.00 -4.12
C GLY A 93 -8.27 -6.20 -4.19
N PRO A 94 -9.01 -6.11 -3.07
CA PRO A 94 -10.33 -5.47 -2.99
C PRO A 94 -10.25 -3.94 -2.96
N LEU A 95 -9.55 -3.36 -3.95
CA LEU A 95 -9.18 -1.94 -4.03
C LEU A 95 -10.36 -1.00 -3.82
N ALA A 96 -11.45 -1.19 -4.57
CA ALA A 96 -12.62 -0.31 -4.47
C ALA A 96 -13.25 -0.33 -3.06
N ALA A 97 -13.34 -1.50 -2.44
CA ALA A 97 -13.95 -1.66 -1.12
C ALA A 97 -13.12 -1.01 -0.01
N GLU A 98 -11.79 -1.04 -0.14
CA GLU A 98 -10.86 -0.38 0.78
C GLU A 98 -10.87 1.14 0.61
N LEU A 99 -10.78 1.65 -0.63
CA LEU A 99 -10.88 3.09 -0.89
C LEU A 99 -12.23 3.66 -0.43
N ALA A 100 -13.31 2.91 -0.66
CA ALA A 100 -14.64 3.28 -0.19
C ALA A 100 -14.74 3.29 1.34
N ALA A 101 -14.08 2.34 2.03
CA ALA A 101 -14.01 2.37 3.48
C ALA A 101 -13.25 3.61 3.99
N LEU A 102 -12.14 3.97 3.35
CA LEU A 102 -11.39 5.17 3.71
C LEU A 102 -12.25 6.44 3.55
N ALA A 103 -12.98 6.56 2.43
CA ALA A 103 -13.89 7.68 2.19
C ALA A 103 -15.02 7.76 3.23
N ARG A 104 -15.49 6.61 3.75
CA ARG A 104 -16.49 6.57 4.83
C ARG A 104 -15.94 6.93 6.21
N VAL A 105 -14.68 6.57 6.49
CA VAL A 105 -14.02 6.95 7.74
C VAL A 105 -13.72 8.46 7.77
N GLU A 106 -13.44 9.05 6.62
CA GLU A 106 -13.09 10.47 6.46
C GLU A 106 -14.09 11.21 5.54
N PRO A 107 -15.39 11.29 5.89
CA PRO A 107 -16.45 11.76 4.99
C PRO A 107 -16.36 13.27 4.68
N THR A 108 -15.49 14.01 5.38
CA THR A 108 -15.32 15.46 5.22
C THR A 108 -14.38 15.85 4.08
N CYS A 109 -13.73 14.87 3.42
CA CYS A 109 -12.79 15.12 2.33
C CYS A 109 -12.91 14.07 1.23
N ALA A 110 -12.29 14.34 0.08
CA ALA A 110 -12.17 13.37 -1.00
C ALA A 110 -11.01 12.40 -0.73
N VAL A 111 -11.00 11.27 -1.43
CA VAL A 111 -9.87 10.33 -1.48
C VAL A 111 -9.29 10.35 -2.90
N TYR A 112 -8.08 10.88 -3.04
CA TYR A 112 -7.34 10.89 -4.29
C TYR A 112 -6.55 9.60 -4.40
N PHE A 113 -6.88 8.80 -5.41
CA PHE A 113 -6.16 7.59 -5.74
C PHE A 113 -5.15 7.90 -6.85
N VAL A 114 -3.86 7.82 -6.49
CA VAL A 114 -2.71 8.10 -7.36
C VAL A 114 -2.00 6.76 -7.64
N PRO A 115 -2.51 5.93 -8.56
CA PRO A 115 -2.01 4.58 -8.83
C PRO A 115 -0.65 4.51 -9.56
N ALA A 116 -0.26 5.56 -10.27
CA ALA A 116 0.93 5.53 -11.11
C ALA A 116 2.21 5.37 -10.26
N PHE A 117 3.14 4.56 -10.78
CA PHE A 117 4.50 4.44 -10.25
C PHE A 117 5.50 4.37 -11.41
N PRO A 118 5.74 5.50 -12.13
CA PRO A 118 6.39 5.50 -13.44
C PRO A 118 7.81 4.96 -13.47
N ARG A 119 8.61 5.20 -12.42
CA ARG A 119 9.96 4.61 -12.32
C ARG A 119 9.98 3.08 -12.24
N LEU A 120 8.85 2.46 -11.90
CA LEU A 120 8.65 1.01 -11.97
C LEU A 120 7.85 0.62 -13.22
N GLY A 121 7.68 1.49 -14.21
CA GLY A 121 6.92 1.20 -15.43
C GLY A 121 5.40 1.12 -15.23
N ARG A 122 4.86 1.57 -14.08
CA ARG A 122 3.41 1.62 -13.84
C ARG A 122 2.89 3.00 -14.21
N THR A 123 2.09 3.08 -15.26
CA THR A 123 1.50 4.34 -15.74
C THR A 123 -0.01 4.23 -15.86
N VAL A 124 -0.71 5.35 -15.74
CA VAL A 124 -2.16 5.41 -15.90
C VAL A 124 -2.51 6.50 -16.91
N THR A 125 -3.26 6.12 -17.94
CA THR A 125 -3.72 7.01 -19.00
C THR A 125 -5.20 6.73 -19.24
N ASP A 126 -6.04 7.77 -19.19
CA ASP A 126 -7.49 7.69 -19.35
C ASP A 126 -8.12 6.66 -18.39
N GLY A 127 -7.60 6.62 -17.15
CA GLY A 127 -8.02 5.69 -16.11
C GLY A 127 -7.66 4.21 -16.38
N VAL A 128 -6.81 3.92 -17.36
CA VAL A 128 -6.30 2.56 -17.67
C VAL A 128 -4.91 2.39 -17.11
N LEU A 129 -4.68 1.33 -16.32
CA LEU A 129 -3.38 0.98 -15.77
C LEU A 129 -2.56 0.13 -16.75
N TYR A 130 -1.33 0.57 -16.99
CA TYR A 130 -0.32 -0.11 -17.79
C TYR A 130 0.88 -0.49 -16.91
N ILE A 131 1.52 -1.61 -17.25
CA ILE A 131 2.80 -2.06 -16.71
C ILE A 131 3.73 -2.28 -17.88
N ASP A 132 4.82 -1.51 -17.94
CA ASP A 132 5.80 -1.53 -19.02
C ASP A 132 5.15 -1.34 -20.41
N GLY A 133 4.13 -0.47 -20.46
CA GLY A 133 3.35 -0.16 -21.67
C GLY A 133 2.27 -1.18 -22.03
N VAL A 134 2.11 -2.28 -21.28
CA VAL A 134 1.09 -3.31 -21.51
C VAL A 134 -0.08 -3.11 -20.53
N PRO A 135 -1.35 -3.11 -20.98
CA PRO A 135 -2.50 -3.04 -20.08
C PRO A 135 -2.43 -4.13 -19.01
N VAL A 136 -2.66 -3.79 -17.74
CA VAL A 136 -2.40 -4.71 -16.61
C VAL A 136 -3.13 -6.06 -16.71
N ALA A 137 -4.34 -6.11 -17.28
CA ALA A 137 -5.10 -7.33 -17.50
C ALA A 137 -4.55 -8.23 -18.63
N GLU A 138 -3.53 -7.79 -19.36
CA GLU A 138 -2.82 -8.56 -20.38
C GLU A 138 -1.44 -9.03 -19.89
N THR A 139 -1.08 -8.69 -18.65
CA THR A 139 0.21 -9.05 -18.05
C THR A 139 0.14 -10.36 -17.24
N ALA A 140 1.25 -10.76 -16.64
CA ALA A 140 1.27 -11.89 -15.71
C ALA A 140 0.33 -11.71 -14.50
N PHE A 141 0.00 -10.46 -14.11
CA PHE A 141 -0.92 -10.18 -13.01
C PHE A 141 -2.37 -10.61 -13.30
N ALA A 142 -2.74 -10.76 -14.58
CA ALA A 142 -4.04 -11.32 -14.96
C ALA A 142 -4.18 -12.80 -14.58
N LYS A 143 -3.05 -13.49 -14.38
CA LYS A 143 -2.96 -14.91 -14.03
C LYS A 143 -2.47 -15.11 -12.59
N ASP A 144 -2.48 -14.07 -11.76
CA ASP A 144 -2.11 -14.18 -10.34
C ASP A 144 -2.99 -15.26 -9.68
N PRO A 145 -2.41 -16.26 -8.99
CA PRO A 145 -3.17 -17.40 -8.49
C PRO A 145 -4.12 -17.06 -7.33
N ARG A 146 -3.97 -15.89 -6.70
CA ARG A 146 -4.77 -15.48 -5.55
C ARG A 146 -5.67 -14.29 -5.84
N SER A 147 -5.20 -13.34 -6.62
CA SER A 147 -5.89 -12.08 -6.90
C SER A 147 -5.69 -11.66 -8.36
N PRO A 148 -6.26 -12.43 -9.33
CA PRO A 148 -6.14 -12.12 -10.75
C PRO A 148 -6.81 -10.78 -11.08
N ILE A 149 -6.17 -10.02 -11.97
CA ILE A 149 -6.72 -8.78 -12.51
C ILE A 149 -7.49 -9.07 -13.80
N HIS A 150 -8.77 -8.69 -13.85
CA HIS A 150 -9.65 -8.94 -14.99
C HIS A 150 -9.94 -7.70 -15.85
N THR A 151 -9.57 -6.52 -15.38
CA THR A 151 -9.78 -5.25 -16.11
C THR A 151 -8.59 -4.33 -15.91
N SER A 152 -8.18 -3.68 -16.99
CA SER A 152 -7.13 -2.64 -16.94
C SER A 152 -7.71 -1.27 -16.61
N SER A 153 -9.02 -1.07 -16.78
CA SER A 153 -9.69 0.20 -16.47
C SER A 153 -9.96 0.30 -14.97
N LEU A 154 -9.13 1.05 -14.27
CA LEU A 154 -9.31 1.38 -12.85
C LEU A 154 -10.60 2.15 -12.63
N LEU A 155 -10.95 3.05 -13.56
CA LEU A 155 -12.19 3.79 -13.49
C LEU A 155 -13.42 2.88 -13.53
N THR A 156 -13.42 1.88 -14.41
CA THR A 156 -14.48 0.86 -14.49
C THR A 156 -14.50 0.00 -13.24
N LEU A 157 -13.33 -0.47 -12.78
CA LEU A 157 -13.19 -1.28 -11.57
C LEU A 157 -13.80 -0.57 -10.36
N LEU A 158 -13.43 0.69 -10.13
CA LEU A 158 -13.91 1.47 -9.00
C LEU A 158 -15.43 1.67 -9.10
N ARG A 159 -15.94 2.14 -10.25
CA ARG A 159 -17.37 2.40 -10.44
C ARG A 159 -18.26 1.17 -10.28
N GLN A 160 -17.76 -0.02 -10.60
CA GLN A 160 -18.54 -1.26 -10.50
C GLN A 160 -18.54 -1.86 -9.08
N GLN A 161 -17.58 -1.49 -8.24
CA GLN A 161 -17.32 -2.17 -6.97
C GLN A 161 -17.47 -1.26 -5.75
N THR A 162 -17.95 -0.03 -5.92
CA THR A 162 -18.27 0.89 -4.82
C THR A 162 -19.48 1.76 -5.13
N ASP A 163 -20.24 2.11 -4.10
CA ASP A 163 -21.33 3.09 -4.15
C ASP A 163 -20.83 4.53 -3.90
N VAL A 164 -19.55 4.70 -3.55
CA VAL A 164 -18.93 6.03 -3.40
C VAL A 164 -18.74 6.64 -4.80
N PRO A 165 -19.14 7.91 -5.02
CA PRO A 165 -18.92 8.59 -6.30
C PRO A 165 -17.48 8.49 -6.77
N VAL A 166 -17.28 8.18 -8.06
CA VAL A 166 -15.94 8.05 -8.68
C VAL A 166 -15.79 9.04 -9.83
N THR A 167 -14.86 9.97 -9.67
CA THR A 167 -14.46 10.95 -10.69
C THR A 167 -13.03 10.69 -11.16
N GLN A 168 -12.67 11.28 -12.30
CA GLN A 168 -11.29 11.35 -12.77
C GLN A 168 -10.82 12.78 -12.55
N SER A 169 -9.59 12.95 -12.07
CA SER A 169 -9.04 14.26 -11.69
C SER A 169 -9.11 15.23 -12.87
N SER A 170 -9.72 16.40 -12.63
CA SER A 170 -9.87 17.48 -13.62
C SER A 170 -9.02 18.72 -13.29
N GLY A 171 -8.18 18.63 -12.25
CA GLY A 171 -7.44 19.75 -11.67
C GLY A 171 -8.30 20.74 -10.86
N LYS A 172 -9.61 20.49 -10.76
CA LYS A 172 -10.53 21.24 -9.89
C LYS A 172 -10.71 20.51 -8.56
N ARG A 173 -11.11 21.27 -7.54
CA ARG A 173 -11.43 20.70 -6.23
C ARG A 173 -12.65 19.78 -6.32
N GLU A 174 -12.47 18.55 -5.89
CA GLU A 174 -13.51 17.52 -5.91
C GLU A 174 -14.38 17.56 -4.64
N ALA A 175 -15.59 17.02 -4.73
CA ALA A 175 -16.52 16.97 -3.60
C ALA A 175 -16.01 16.01 -2.50
N SER A 176 -16.36 16.29 -1.25
CA SER A 176 -16.11 15.36 -0.13
C SER A 176 -16.78 14.01 -0.36
N ALA A 177 -16.26 12.95 0.26
CA ALA A 177 -16.77 11.59 0.12
C ALA A 177 -16.84 11.12 -1.35
N THR A 178 -15.86 11.53 -2.17
CA THR A 178 -15.66 11.12 -3.57
C THR A 178 -14.31 10.43 -3.71
N LEU A 179 -14.24 9.39 -4.54
CA LEU A 179 -12.98 8.79 -4.99
C LEU A 179 -12.55 9.47 -6.29
N VAL A 180 -11.33 10.00 -6.30
CA VAL A 180 -10.77 10.74 -7.45
C VAL A 180 -9.62 9.94 -8.02
N LEU A 181 -9.79 9.40 -9.22
CA LEU A 181 -8.73 8.71 -9.94
C LEU A 181 -7.79 9.72 -10.61
N CYS A 182 -6.50 9.65 -10.29
CA CYS A 182 -5.48 10.48 -10.92
C CYS A 182 -4.71 9.67 -11.97
N ASP A 183 -4.70 10.16 -13.20
CA ASP A 183 -3.81 9.65 -14.24
C ASP A 183 -2.36 10.11 -13.98
N GLY A 184 -1.41 9.42 -14.59
CA GLY A 184 -0.01 9.80 -14.50
C GLY A 184 0.90 8.87 -15.27
N THR A 185 1.80 9.46 -16.06
CA THR A 185 2.79 8.75 -16.88
C THR A 185 4.22 9.05 -16.47
N THR A 186 4.42 10.10 -15.67
CA THR A 186 5.71 10.57 -15.17
C THR A 186 5.68 10.80 -13.65
N ASP A 187 6.85 10.78 -13.00
CA ASP A 187 6.96 11.11 -11.58
C ASP A 187 6.47 12.56 -11.30
N ASP A 188 6.50 13.44 -12.31
CA ASP A 188 5.98 14.81 -12.25
C ASP A 188 4.44 14.83 -12.20
N ASP A 189 3.77 13.97 -12.95
CA ASP A 189 2.31 13.81 -12.89
C ASP A 189 1.85 13.31 -11.52
N VAL A 190 2.62 12.37 -10.94
CA VAL A 190 2.39 11.86 -9.59
C VAL A 190 2.51 12.99 -8.56
N ARG A 191 3.58 13.80 -8.63
CA ARG A 191 3.77 14.96 -7.77
C ARG A 191 2.63 15.97 -7.93
N ALA A 192 2.25 16.31 -9.16
CA ALA A 192 1.17 17.26 -9.42
C ALA A 192 -0.20 16.78 -8.87
N SER A 193 -0.46 15.47 -8.93
CA SER A 193 -1.65 14.85 -8.35
C SER A 193 -1.65 14.94 -6.83
N VAL A 194 -0.51 14.67 -6.20
CA VAL A 194 -0.33 14.80 -4.75
C VAL A 194 -0.44 16.25 -4.30
N ASP A 195 0.18 17.20 -5.01
CA ASP A 195 0.08 18.64 -4.75
C ASP A 195 -1.39 19.10 -4.78
N THR A 196 -2.16 18.61 -5.74
CA THR A 196 -3.59 18.92 -5.87
C THR A 196 -4.38 18.35 -4.70
N ALA A 197 -4.16 17.08 -4.35
CA ALA A 197 -4.81 16.45 -3.21
C ALA A 197 -4.50 17.18 -1.88
N GLN A 198 -3.26 17.62 -1.68
CA GLN A 198 -2.86 18.39 -0.50
C GLN A 198 -3.54 19.76 -0.45
N ARG A 199 -3.58 20.49 -1.58
CA ARG A 199 -4.30 21.77 -1.67
C ARG A 199 -5.79 21.64 -1.37
N ASP A 200 -6.40 20.53 -1.76
CA ASP A 200 -7.83 20.27 -1.54
C ASP A 200 -8.17 19.78 -0.13
N GLY A 201 -7.15 19.41 0.66
CA GLY A 201 -7.30 18.79 1.97
C GLY A 201 -7.78 17.34 1.90
N ALA A 202 -7.46 16.64 0.80
CA ALA A 202 -7.89 15.28 0.53
C ALA A 202 -7.00 14.22 1.22
N ARG A 203 -7.53 13.01 1.39
CA ARG A 203 -6.73 11.82 1.71
C ARG A 203 -6.14 11.24 0.43
N ILE A 204 -4.98 10.59 0.55
CA ILE A 204 -4.28 10.02 -0.61
C ILE A 204 -4.15 8.51 -0.43
N ALA A 205 -4.36 7.79 -1.53
CA ALA A 205 -4.10 6.37 -1.65
C ALA A 205 -3.24 6.08 -2.89
N GLY A 206 -2.36 5.09 -2.82
CA GLY A 206 -1.51 4.71 -3.95
C GLY A 206 -0.37 3.76 -3.58
N PRO A 207 0.56 3.49 -4.52
CA PRO A 207 1.79 2.78 -4.25
C PRO A 207 2.85 3.71 -3.65
N ALA A 208 3.99 3.16 -3.22
CA ALA A 208 5.00 3.90 -2.46
C ALA A 208 5.56 5.15 -3.19
N GLY A 209 5.50 5.22 -4.52
CA GLY A 209 5.82 6.44 -5.27
C GLY A 209 4.94 7.64 -4.91
N ALA A 210 3.64 7.44 -4.69
CA ALA A 210 2.74 8.50 -4.25
C ALA A 210 3.00 8.91 -2.78
N LEU A 211 3.44 7.97 -1.94
CA LEU A 211 3.89 8.29 -0.57
C LEU A 211 5.17 9.14 -0.60
N GLU A 212 6.13 8.80 -1.45
CA GLU A 212 7.37 9.56 -1.64
C GLU A 212 7.09 11.02 -2.03
N ALA A 213 6.09 11.25 -2.89
CA ALA A 213 5.63 12.58 -3.25
C ALA A 213 4.86 13.29 -2.11
N LEU A 214 4.17 12.56 -1.23
CA LEU A 214 3.41 13.13 -0.11
C LEU A 214 4.29 13.61 1.04
N LEU A 215 5.32 12.86 1.41
CA LEU A 215 6.13 13.11 2.61
C LEU A 215 6.65 14.56 2.74
N PRO A 216 7.13 15.24 1.68
CA PRO A 216 7.56 16.64 1.76
C PRO A 216 6.48 17.64 2.19
N HIS A 217 5.20 17.29 2.07
CA HIS A 217 4.08 18.14 2.51
C HIS A 217 3.74 17.97 3.99
N LEU A 218 4.29 16.94 4.64
CA LEU A 218 3.97 16.60 6.01
C LEU A 218 5.03 17.15 6.95
N ASP A 219 4.61 18.00 7.87
CA ASP A 219 5.44 18.47 8.98
C ASP A 219 5.42 17.42 10.09
N LEU A 220 6.13 16.31 9.91
CA LEU A 220 6.13 15.19 10.87
C LEU A 220 7.10 15.42 12.03
N ASP A 221 6.75 14.90 13.21
CA ASP A 221 7.60 14.97 14.39
C ASP A 221 8.97 14.32 14.12
N VAL A 222 10.06 14.92 14.63
CA VAL A 222 11.38 14.31 14.54
C VAL A 222 11.44 13.15 15.54
N SER A 223 11.82 11.97 15.06
CA SER A 223 11.98 10.77 15.89
C SER A 223 13.45 10.40 15.98
N GLU A 224 13.92 10.08 17.18
CA GLU A 224 15.29 9.60 17.40
C GLU A 224 15.57 8.33 16.59
N PRO A 225 16.75 8.21 15.95
CA PRO A 225 17.12 7.00 15.23
C PRO A 225 17.12 5.78 16.16
N LEU A 226 16.37 4.73 15.80
CA LEU A 226 16.54 3.43 16.44
C LEU A 226 17.90 2.86 16.02
N GLU A 227 18.79 2.63 16.99
CA GLU A 227 20.03 1.91 16.75
C GLU A 227 19.73 0.48 16.29
N SER A 228 20.23 0.10 15.12
CA SER A 228 20.15 -1.27 14.63
C SER A 228 21.08 -2.16 15.47
N ARG A 229 20.48 -2.97 16.35
CA ARG A 229 21.16 -4.03 17.11
C ARG A 229 21.07 -5.39 16.41
N MET A 230 21.22 -5.42 15.09
CA MET A 230 21.29 -6.71 14.39
C MET A 230 22.61 -7.40 14.73
N ASP A 231 22.53 -8.48 15.50
CA ASP A 231 23.61 -9.44 15.60
C ASP A 231 23.80 -10.10 14.23
N ARG A 232 24.96 -9.85 13.59
CA ARG A 232 25.29 -10.32 12.25
C ARG A 232 25.94 -11.71 12.26
N SER A 233 26.01 -12.37 13.42
CA SER A 233 26.69 -13.66 13.56
C SER A 233 25.98 -14.83 12.86
N SER A 234 24.66 -14.72 12.61
CA SER A 234 23.89 -15.75 11.90
C SER A 234 22.68 -15.15 11.19
N VAL A 235 22.53 -15.44 9.89
CA VAL A 235 21.43 -14.94 9.05
C VAL A 235 20.65 -16.14 8.50
N LEU A 236 19.32 -16.13 8.70
CA LEU A 236 18.38 -17.05 8.05
C LEU A 236 17.60 -16.29 6.98
N ILE A 237 17.58 -16.81 5.75
CA ILE A 237 16.78 -16.27 4.64
C ILE A 237 15.66 -17.27 4.34
N VAL A 238 14.42 -16.80 4.31
CA VAL A 238 13.23 -17.60 3.94
C VAL A 238 12.62 -17.02 2.67
N ALA A 239 12.61 -17.80 1.59
CA ALA A 239 12.07 -17.39 0.29
C ALA A 239 10.86 -18.25 -0.11
N GLY A 240 9.65 -17.68 -0.01
CA GLY A 240 8.38 -18.36 -0.34
C GLY A 240 7.76 -17.96 -1.68
N SER A 241 8.38 -17.05 -2.42
CA SER A 241 7.86 -16.55 -3.71
C SER A 241 8.25 -17.47 -4.86
N CYS A 242 7.28 -17.81 -5.71
CA CYS A 242 7.51 -18.57 -6.96
C CYS A 242 7.95 -17.69 -8.14
N HIS A 243 8.19 -16.39 -7.93
CA HIS A 243 8.54 -15.46 -9.01
C HIS A 243 9.94 -15.79 -9.59
N PRO A 244 10.15 -15.71 -10.92
CA PRO A 244 11.44 -16.03 -11.54
C PRO A 244 12.65 -15.27 -10.96
N VAL A 245 12.44 -14.02 -10.53
CA VAL A 245 13.47 -13.21 -9.85
C VAL A 245 13.90 -13.84 -8.52
N THR A 246 12.95 -14.33 -7.71
CA THR A 246 13.26 -15.00 -6.43
C THR A 246 14.05 -16.29 -6.68
N GLN A 247 13.69 -17.05 -7.71
CA GLN A 247 14.43 -18.26 -8.08
C GLN A 247 15.88 -17.94 -8.49
N ALA A 248 16.09 -16.90 -9.29
CA ALA A 248 17.43 -16.46 -9.67
C ALA A 248 18.28 -16.03 -8.47
N GLN A 249 17.67 -15.36 -7.48
CA GLN A 249 18.34 -14.97 -6.23
C GLN A 249 18.75 -16.19 -5.39
N ILE A 250 17.89 -17.20 -5.27
CA ILE A 250 18.19 -18.47 -4.57
C ILE A 250 19.38 -19.16 -5.23
N ASN A 251 19.34 -19.32 -6.56
CA ASN A 251 20.41 -19.97 -7.32
C ASN A 251 21.75 -19.22 -7.17
N HIS A 252 21.71 -17.88 -7.14
CA HIS A 252 22.91 -17.08 -6.91
C HIS A 252 23.49 -17.30 -5.51
N ALA A 253 22.66 -17.29 -4.47
CA ALA A 253 23.09 -17.52 -3.10
C ALA A 253 23.71 -18.92 -2.93
N GLU A 254 23.09 -19.94 -3.52
CA GLU A 254 23.62 -21.31 -3.51
C GLU A 254 24.98 -21.38 -4.21
N SER A 255 25.12 -20.76 -5.39
CA SER A 255 26.39 -20.71 -6.13
C SER A 255 27.50 -19.94 -5.37
N ALA A 256 27.11 -19.02 -4.49
CA ALA A 256 28.03 -18.26 -3.62
C ALA A 256 28.37 -19.00 -2.30
N GLY A 257 27.87 -20.23 -2.11
CA GLY A 257 28.19 -21.07 -0.95
C GLY A 257 27.23 -20.97 0.23
N ALA A 258 26.05 -20.35 0.04
CA ALA A 258 25.01 -20.38 1.08
C ALA A 258 24.46 -21.80 1.26
N CYS A 259 24.18 -22.19 2.50
CA CYS A 259 23.43 -23.42 2.77
C CYS A 259 21.95 -23.21 2.44
N VAL A 260 21.47 -23.83 1.36
CA VAL A 260 20.09 -23.71 0.89
C VAL A 260 19.34 -25.02 1.15
N ILE A 261 18.17 -24.91 1.79
CA ILE A 261 17.25 -26.03 1.99
C ILE A 261 16.01 -25.77 1.14
N HIS A 262 15.80 -26.58 0.09
CA HIS A 262 14.61 -26.51 -0.74
C HIS A 262 13.44 -27.24 -0.08
N LEU A 263 12.41 -26.48 0.29
CA LEU A 263 11.15 -27.06 0.74
C LEU A 263 10.33 -27.47 -0.49
N VAL A 264 10.29 -28.77 -0.76
CA VAL A 264 9.35 -29.35 -1.72
C VAL A 264 8.05 -29.62 -0.99
N PRO A 265 6.93 -28.93 -1.30
CA PRO A 265 5.66 -29.28 -0.69
C PRO A 265 5.36 -30.75 -1.01
N PRO A 266 4.90 -31.57 -0.05
CA PRO A 266 4.39 -32.88 -0.39
C PRO A 266 3.31 -32.72 -1.46
N CYS A 267 3.35 -33.59 -2.48
CA CYS A 267 2.40 -33.61 -3.59
C CYS A 267 0.99 -33.96 -3.05
N SER A 268 0.28 -32.97 -2.49
CA SER A 268 -1.13 -32.95 -2.10
C SER A 268 -1.41 -31.72 -1.23
N MET A 269 -1.58 -30.56 -1.85
CA MET A 269 -2.40 -29.49 -1.26
C MET A 269 -3.85 -29.73 -1.68
N GLU A 270 -4.42 -30.89 -1.32
CA GLU A 270 -5.87 -31.04 -1.29
C GLU A 270 -6.36 -30.49 0.05
N ASN A 271 -7.06 -29.36 -0.02
CA ASN A 271 -8.08 -28.91 0.93
C ASN A 271 -7.91 -29.35 2.39
N HIS A 272 -6.98 -28.74 3.12
CA HIS A 272 -7.14 -28.64 4.57
C HIS A 272 -7.72 -27.26 4.90
N PRO A 273 -8.94 -27.16 5.46
CA PRO A 273 -9.41 -25.91 6.01
C PRO A 273 -8.49 -25.55 7.18
N LEU A 274 -7.97 -24.33 7.16
CA LEU A 274 -7.18 -23.80 8.28
C LEU A 274 -8.07 -23.74 9.54
N PRO A 275 -7.49 -24.03 10.73
CA PRO A 275 -8.21 -23.99 12.01
C PRO A 275 -8.73 -22.59 12.38
#